data_AF-A0A4P9XHA2-F1
#
_entry.id   AF-A0A4P9XHA2-F1
#
_cell.length_a   1.000
_cell.length_b   1.000
_cell.length_c   1.000
_cell.angle_alpha   90.00
_cell.angle_beta   90.00
_cell.angle_gamma   90.00
#
_symmetry.space_group_name_H-M   'P 1'
#
loop_
_entity.id
_entity.type
_entity.pdbx_description
1 polymer ?
#
loop_
_entity_poly.entity_id
_entity_poly.type
_entity_poly.pdbx_seq_one_letter_code
_entity_poly.pdbx_strand_id
1 'polypeptide(L)'
;FAAPATAHMSMVRPLPRKYMANSSTKPRASPDGPTEQVCQGRQPSASVETYKAGQSIDVRIDGEIFHGGGHCQFAVSYDNEKTFVVLKTVKNDCLRSSLSYSVPIPADAPPGKATFAWIWFNATGEREAYMNCADITVDGKIGGSITGPKALYANTLGGPILPEFFSD
;
A
#
# COMPACT_ATOMS: atom_id res chain seq x y z
N PHE A 1 -11.19 9.23 -29.12
CA PHE A 1 -10.72 7.91 -28.67
C PHE A 1 -10.47 8.00 -27.17
N ALA A 2 -11.31 7.35 -26.36
CA ALA A 2 -11.21 7.36 -24.91
C ALA A 2 -9.98 6.57 -24.45
N ALA A 3 -9.18 7.15 -23.56
CA ALA A 3 -8.04 6.47 -22.95
C ALA A 3 -8.54 5.34 -22.03
N PRO A 4 -7.82 4.20 -21.89
CA PRO A 4 -8.06 3.30 -20.78
C PRO A 4 -7.56 4.02 -19.52
N ALA A 5 -8.48 4.60 -18.76
CA ALA A 5 -8.22 5.07 -17.41
C ALA A 5 -7.74 3.90 -16.54
N THR A 6 -6.81 4.15 -15.62
CA THR A 6 -6.74 3.28 -14.44
C THR A 6 -8.05 3.52 -13.71
N ALA A 7 -8.97 2.57 -13.82
CA ALA A 7 -10.27 2.74 -13.20
C ALA A 7 -10.03 2.86 -11.68
N HIS A 8 -9.24 1.97 -11.09
CA HIS A 8 -9.05 1.91 -9.64
C HIS A 8 -7.82 2.67 -9.11
N MET A 9 -7.80 2.86 -7.79
CA MET A 9 -6.78 3.62 -7.06
C MET A 9 -5.45 2.87 -6.95
N SER A 10 -4.34 3.62 -6.91
CA SER A 10 -3.00 3.07 -6.90
C SER A 10 -1.98 3.98 -6.19
N MET A 11 -1.04 3.38 -5.47
CA MET A 11 0.08 4.10 -4.87
C MET A 11 1.03 4.60 -5.97
N VAL A 12 1.28 5.90 -6.01
CA VAL A 12 2.25 6.55 -6.92
C VAL A 12 3.48 7.08 -6.19
N ARG A 13 3.46 7.13 -4.86
CA ARG A 13 4.63 7.37 -4.00
C ARG A 13 4.51 6.59 -2.69
N PRO A 14 5.57 5.92 -2.19
CA PRO A 14 6.79 5.56 -2.94
C PRO A 14 6.43 4.78 -4.22
N LEU A 15 7.33 4.78 -5.22
CA LEU A 15 7.03 4.12 -6.49
C LEU A 15 6.81 2.62 -6.27
N PRO A 16 5.64 2.06 -6.63
CA PRO A 16 5.38 0.65 -6.42
C PRO A 16 6.15 -0.21 -7.43
N ARG A 17 6.29 -1.50 -7.10
CA ARG A 17 6.84 -2.52 -8.00
C ARG A 17 6.12 -2.48 -9.34
N LYS A 18 6.94 -2.46 -10.40
CA LYS A 18 6.51 -2.32 -11.81
C LYS A 18 5.72 -1.05 -12.11
N TYR A 19 6.02 0.07 -11.42
CA TYR A 19 5.60 1.40 -11.88
C TYR A 19 6.11 1.64 -13.31
N MET A 20 5.20 1.66 -14.28
CA MET A 20 5.54 1.89 -15.69
C MET A 20 5.54 3.39 -15.94
N ALA A 21 6.67 4.06 -15.72
CA ALA A 21 6.83 5.49 -15.95
C ALA A 21 6.73 5.89 -17.44
N ASN A 22 6.99 4.95 -18.37
CA ASN A 22 7.17 5.20 -19.80
C ASN A 22 6.42 4.18 -20.68
N SER A 23 5.10 4.07 -20.52
CA SER A 23 4.26 3.72 -21.67
C SER A 23 3.77 5.05 -22.23
N SER A 24 3.98 5.28 -23.53
CA SER A 24 3.71 6.54 -24.25
C SER A 24 2.25 7.05 -24.22
N THR A 25 1.43 6.59 -23.27
CA THR A 25 0.03 6.98 -23.08
C THR A 25 -0.42 7.19 -21.63
N LYS A 26 0.48 7.17 -20.62
CA LYS A 26 0.37 7.66 -19.21
C LYS A 26 1.15 6.72 -18.27
N PRO A 27 1.79 7.24 -17.19
CA PRO A 27 2.40 6.37 -16.19
C PRO A 27 1.34 5.45 -15.56
N ARG A 28 1.52 4.13 -15.63
CA ARG A 28 0.62 3.18 -14.96
C ARG A 28 1.26 2.74 -13.64
N ALA A 29 0.75 3.29 -12.54
CA ALA A 29 0.77 2.60 -11.27
C ALA A 29 -0.53 1.78 -11.24
N SER A 30 -0.47 0.46 -11.35
CA SER A 30 -1.69 -0.35 -11.33
C SER A 30 -1.52 -1.44 -10.28
N PRO A 31 -2.46 -1.65 -9.34
CA PRO A 31 -3.05 -2.97 -9.23
C PRO A 31 -4.06 -3.11 -10.38
N ASP A 32 -3.80 -4.00 -11.35
CA ASP A 32 -4.67 -4.19 -12.53
C ASP A 32 -6.07 -4.72 -12.18
N GLY A 33 -6.34 -4.91 -10.89
CA GLY A 33 -7.60 -5.32 -10.27
C GLY A 33 -7.39 -5.61 -8.77
N PRO A 34 -8.39 -6.22 -8.11
CA PRO A 34 -8.25 -6.73 -6.76
C PRO A 34 -7.02 -7.62 -6.62
N THR A 35 -6.45 -7.63 -5.42
CA THR A 35 -5.28 -8.45 -5.10
C THR A 35 -5.69 -9.90 -4.87
N GLU A 36 -4.96 -10.82 -5.48
CA GLU A 36 -5.08 -12.28 -5.24
C GLU A 36 -3.78 -12.91 -4.72
N GLN A 37 -2.69 -12.15 -4.72
CA GLN A 37 -1.37 -12.57 -4.23
C GLN A 37 -0.69 -11.39 -3.53
N VAL A 38 0.12 -11.64 -2.50
CA VAL A 38 0.91 -10.60 -1.85
C VAL A 38 1.72 -9.82 -2.90
N CYS A 39 1.67 -8.49 -2.83
CA CYS A 39 2.28 -7.59 -3.81
C CYS A 39 1.86 -7.84 -5.28
N GLN A 40 0.66 -8.39 -5.51
CA GLN A 40 0.16 -8.80 -6.84
C GLN A 40 1.09 -9.82 -7.53
N GLY A 41 1.79 -10.66 -6.76
CA GLY A 41 2.76 -11.64 -7.27
C GLY A 41 4.03 -11.02 -7.84
N ARG A 42 4.24 -9.71 -7.66
CA ARG A 42 5.38 -8.98 -8.23
C ARG A 42 6.63 -9.22 -7.42
N GLN A 43 7.70 -9.59 -8.10
CA GLN A 43 9.01 -9.82 -7.51
C GLN A 43 9.61 -8.52 -6.92
N PRO A 44 10.40 -8.63 -5.83
CA PRO A 44 11.18 -7.52 -5.31
C PRO A 44 12.04 -6.83 -6.37
N SER A 45 12.19 -5.52 -6.20
CA SER A 45 12.94 -4.62 -7.09
C SER A 45 14.00 -3.84 -6.33
N ALA A 46 14.75 -2.97 -7.03
CA ALA A 46 15.66 -2.05 -6.37
C ALA A 46 14.89 -1.12 -5.43
N SER A 47 15.54 -0.74 -4.33
CA SER A 47 14.98 0.24 -3.40
C SER A 47 14.71 1.55 -4.13
N VAL A 48 13.49 2.08 -4.00
CA VAL A 48 13.06 3.30 -4.69
C VAL A 48 13.34 4.57 -3.88
N GLU A 49 13.45 4.44 -2.55
CA GLU A 49 13.73 5.55 -1.65
C GLU A 49 14.34 5.03 -0.33
N THR A 50 15.17 5.86 0.31
CA THR A 50 15.74 5.58 1.63
C THR A 50 15.11 6.51 2.67
N TYR A 51 14.65 5.95 3.78
CA TYR A 51 14.06 6.70 4.89
C TYR A 51 14.83 6.47 6.17
N LYS A 52 14.95 7.49 7.02
CA LYS A 52 15.52 7.33 8.36
C LYS A 52 14.48 6.75 9.32
N ALA A 53 14.89 5.89 10.25
CA ALA A 53 14.04 5.53 11.38
C ALA A 53 13.58 6.79 12.13
N GLY A 54 12.30 6.84 12.50
CA GLY A 54 11.67 8.04 13.09
C GLY A 54 11.17 9.08 12.08
N GLN A 55 11.53 8.94 10.79
CA GLN A 55 10.94 9.74 9.71
C GLN A 55 9.58 9.18 9.30
N SER A 56 8.74 10.00 8.68
CA SER A 56 7.57 9.52 7.94
C SER A 56 7.87 9.27 6.46
N ILE A 57 7.27 8.20 5.94
CA ILE A 57 7.10 7.96 4.51
C ILE A 57 5.98 8.89 4.02
N ASP A 58 6.25 9.66 2.97
CA ASP A 58 5.21 10.41 2.25
C ASP A 58 4.59 9.51 1.19
N VAL A 59 3.33 9.15 1.41
CA VAL A 59 2.58 8.28 0.53
C VAL A 59 1.62 9.11 -0.30
N ARG A 60 1.62 8.89 -1.61
CA ARG A 60 0.64 9.46 -2.53
C ARG A 60 -0.06 8.37 -3.32
N ILE A 61 -1.37 8.51 -3.42
CA ILE A 61 -2.25 7.61 -4.15
C ILE A 61 -2.89 8.42 -5.28
N ASP A 62 -3.16 7.77 -6.41
CA ASP A 62 -3.81 8.38 -7.57
C ASP A 62 -4.76 7.36 -8.23
N GLY A 63 -5.77 7.84 -8.95
CA GLY A 63 -6.79 7.02 -9.59
C GLY A 63 -8.17 7.68 -9.60
N GLU A 64 -9.16 6.99 -10.17
CA GLU A 64 -10.49 7.58 -10.46
C GLU A 64 -11.64 6.92 -9.65
N ILE A 65 -11.60 5.60 -9.46
CA ILE A 65 -12.64 4.80 -8.79
C ILE A 65 -12.14 4.42 -7.40
N PHE A 66 -12.60 5.20 -6.42
CA PHE A 66 -12.24 5.06 -5.01
C PHE A 66 -13.32 4.32 -4.19
N HIS A 67 -14.37 3.78 -4.81
CA HIS A 67 -15.38 2.91 -4.18
C HIS A 67 -15.93 3.41 -2.82
N GLY A 68 -16.30 4.70 -2.76
CA GLY A 68 -16.80 5.32 -1.53
C GLY A 68 -15.74 5.51 -0.42
N GLY A 69 -14.50 5.16 -0.71
CA GLY A 69 -13.35 5.19 0.17
C GLY A 69 -13.04 3.82 0.75
N GLY A 70 -12.72 3.80 2.03
CA GLY A 70 -12.59 2.54 2.74
C GLY A 70 -11.70 2.58 3.97
N HIS A 71 -11.09 1.44 4.24
CA HIS A 71 -10.01 1.31 5.20
C HIS A 71 -8.68 1.15 4.46
N CYS A 72 -7.61 1.74 4.99
CA CYS A 72 -6.27 1.42 4.54
C CYS A 72 -5.36 1.03 5.68
N GLN A 73 -4.45 0.11 5.40
CA GLN A 73 -3.28 -0.16 6.20
C GLN A 73 -2.03 0.16 5.39
N PHE A 74 -1.09 0.84 6.05
CA PHE A 74 0.26 1.04 5.58
C PHE A 74 1.17 0.19 6.45
N ALA A 75 1.90 -0.73 5.85
CA ALA A 75 2.64 -1.75 6.58
C ALA A 75 4.03 -1.95 6.00
N VAL A 76 4.92 -2.55 6.78
CA VAL A 76 6.30 -2.84 6.39
C VAL A 76 6.66 -4.28 6.69
N SER A 77 7.44 -4.88 5.79
CA SER A 77 7.97 -6.24 5.89
C SER A 77 9.49 -6.19 5.80
N TYR A 78 10.16 -6.96 6.67
CA TYR A 78 11.62 -7.18 6.65
C TYR A 78 11.99 -8.66 6.40
N ASP A 79 11.01 -9.55 6.24
CA ASP A 79 11.19 -10.99 6.22
C ASP A 79 10.83 -11.65 4.87
N ASN A 80 11.01 -10.90 3.78
CA ASN A 80 10.61 -11.27 2.41
C ASN A 80 9.09 -11.54 2.31
N GLU A 81 8.31 -10.55 2.75
CA GLU A 81 6.85 -10.47 2.61
C GLU A 81 6.07 -11.61 3.30
N LYS A 82 6.74 -12.36 4.19
CA LYS A 82 6.07 -13.39 5.00
C LYS A 82 5.17 -12.75 6.03
N THR A 83 5.60 -11.64 6.62
CA THR A 83 4.79 -10.87 7.55
C THR A 83 4.93 -9.36 7.30
N PHE A 84 3.80 -8.67 7.40
CA PHE A 84 3.75 -7.21 7.36
C PHE A 84 3.30 -6.69 8.70
N VAL A 85 4.06 -5.76 9.28
CA VAL A 85 3.72 -5.03 10.50
C VAL A 85 3.09 -3.70 10.11
N VAL A 86 1.89 -3.43 10.62
CA VAL A 86 1.15 -2.20 10.31
C VAL A 86 1.80 -1.02 11.03
N LEU A 87 2.14 0.01 10.25
CA LEU A 87 2.67 1.29 10.71
C LEU A 87 1.55 2.33 10.93
N LYS A 88 0.52 2.29 10.08
CA LYS A 88 -0.62 3.20 10.16
C LYS A 88 -1.89 2.55 9.63
N THR A 89 -2.99 2.75 10.34
CA THR A 89 -4.34 2.41 9.87
C THR A 89 -5.13 3.68 9.65
N VAL A 90 -5.76 3.82 8.48
CA VAL A 90 -6.77 4.85 8.21
C VAL A 90 -8.10 4.12 8.13
N LYS A 91 -8.89 4.21 9.21
CA LYS A 91 -10.20 3.56 9.26
C LYS A 91 -11.24 4.51 8.67
N ASN A 92 -12.15 4.01 7.84
CA ASN A 92 -13.33 4.71 7.33
C ASN A 92 -13.09 5.89 6.38
N ASP A 93 -11.91 6.50 6.38
CA ASP A 93 -11.66 7.74 5.65
C ASP A 93 -10.60 7.60 4.55
N CYS A 94 -10.13 6.37 4.30
CA CYS A 94 -9.13 6.18 3.27
C CYS A 94 -9.72 6.51 1.89
N LEU A 95 -8.98 7.33 1.13
CA LEU A 95 -9.32 7.82 -0.21
C LEU A 95 -10.53 8.75 -0.28
N ARG A 96 -11.10 9.17 0.86
CA ARG A 96 -12.21 10.13 0.91
C ARG A 96 -11.72 11.56 1.08
N SER A 97 -11.06 11.83 2.21
CA SER A 97 -10.61 13.18 2.57
C SER A 97 -9.25 13.54 1.97
N SER A 98 -8.43 12.54 1.65
CA SER A 98 -7.07 12.74 1.17
C SER A 98 -6.58 11.59 0.29
N LEU A 99 -5.69 11.92 -0.65
CA LEU A 99 -4.87 10.98 -1.40
C LEU A 99 -3.39 11.01 -0.99
N SER A 100 -3.06 11.80 0.03
CA SER A 100 -1.72 11.97 0.58
C SER A 100 -1.70 11.60 2.06
N TYR A 101 -0.73 10.77 2.45
CA TYR A 101 -0.62 10.23 3.80
C TYR A 101 0.82 10.29 4.28
N SER A 102 1.02 10.83 5.48
CA SER A 102 2.28 10.70 6.23
C SER A 102 2.22 9.44 7.09
N VAL A 103 3.10 8.47 6.84
CA VAL A 103 3.16 7.17 7.53
C VAL A 103 4.44 7.09 8.37
N PRO A 104 4.37 7.09 9.71
CA PRO A 104 5.56 7.12 10.55
C PRO A 104 6.32 5.79 10.53
N ILE A 105 7.64 5.85 10.35
CA ILE A 105 8.54 4.74 10.64
C ILE A 105 8.95 4.84 12.11
N PRO A 106 8.84 3.77 12.92
CA PRO A 106 9.31 3.78 14.30
C PRO A 106 10.77 4.21 14.40
N ALA A 107 11.12 5.00 15.42
CA ALA A 107 12.50 5.42 15.66
C ALA A 107 13.45 4.24 15.98
N ASP A 108 12.89 3.12 16.43
CA ASP A 108 13.65 1.90 16.73
C ASP A 108 13.67 0.91 15.54
N ALA A 109 13.19 1.30 14.36
CA ALA A 109 13.20 0.42 13.19
C ALA A 109 14.64 -0.04 12.85
N PRO A 110 14.83 -1.32 12.50
CA PRO A 110 16.15 -1.84 12.14
C PRO A 110 16.59 -1.31 10.77
N PRO A 111 17.91 -1.23 10.52
CA PRO A 111 18.42 -0.89 9.21
C PRO A 111 18.18 -2.02 8.22
N GLY A 112 18.02 -1.69 6.94
CA GLY A 112 18.02 -2.66 5.86
C GLY A 112 16.98 -2.41 4.78
N LYS A 113 16.95 -3.32 3.81
CA LYS A 113 15.89 -3.35 2.79
C LYS A 113 14.60 -3.83 3.42
N ALA A 114 13.51 -3.15 3.09
CA ALA A 114 12.18 -3.49 3.54
C ALA A 114 11.16 -3.32 2.41
N THR A 115 10.06 -4.04 2.49
CA THR A 115 8.93 -3.89 1.57
C THR A 115 7.85 -3.10 2.27
N PHE A 116 7.55 -1.91 1.76
CA PHE A 116 6.43 -1.09 2.19
C PHE A 116 5.18 -1.47 1.40
N ALA A 117 4.06 -1.65 2.08
CA ALA A 117 2.78 -1.99 1.46
C ALA A 117 1.71 -0.96 1.81
N TRP A 118 0.98 -0.53 0.79
CA TRP A 118 -0.35 0.05 0.95
C TRP A 118 -1.38 -1.04 0.66
N ILE A 119 -2.30 -1.26 1.60
CA ILE A 119 -3.43 -2.19 1.48
C ILE A 119 -4.71 -1.38 1.66
N TRP A 120 -5.65 -1.50 0.73
CA TRP A 120 -6.93 -0.82 0.76
C TRP A 120 -8.07 -1.82 0.68
N PHE A 121 -9.07 -1.65 1.53
CA PHE A 121 -10.33 -2.40 1.55
C PHE A 121 -11.46 -1.43 1.24
N ASN A 122 -12.16 -1.65 0.14
CA ASN A 122 -13.15 -0.69 -0.37
C ASN A 122 -14.44 -0.66 0.46
N ALA A 123 -15.05 0.53 0.55
CA ALA A 123 -16.28 0.71 1.33
C ALA A 123 -17.52 0.13 0.65
N THR A 124 -17.70 0.35 -0.65
CA THR A 124 -18.94 0.03 -1.40
C THR A 124 -18.65 -0.72 -2.71
N GLY A 125 -19.61 -1.51 -3.22
CA GLY A 125 -19.48 -2.32 -4.45
C GLY A 125 -19.11 -3.78 -4.19
N GLU A 126 -18.36 -4.41 -5.10
CA GLU A 126 -17.82 -5.75 -4.86
C GLU A 126 -16.81 -5.72 -3.70
N ARG A 127 -16.76 -6.79 -2.89
CA ARG A 127 -15.89 -6.83 -1.71
C ARG A 127 -14.46 -7.13 -2.16
N GLU A 128 -13.67 -6.08 -2.34
CA GLU A 128 -12.35 -6.12 -2.95
C GLU A 128 -11.28 -5.64 -1.95
N ALA A 129 -10.05 -6.05 -2.20
CA ALA A 129 -8.88 -5.47 -1.57
C ALA A 129 -7.80 -5.21 -2.61
N TYR A 130 -7.06 -4.12 -2.44
CA TYR A 130 -5.99 -3.70 -3.34
C TYR A 130 -4.69 -3.59 -2.56
N MET A 131 -3.60 -4.03 -3.16
CA MET A 131 -2.27 -3.97 -2.57
C MET A 131 -1.26 -3.44 -3.58
N ASN A 132 -0.48 -2.44 -3.15
CA ASN A 132 0.74 -2.06 -3.83
C ASN A 132 1.92 -2.16 -2.87
N CYS A 133 3.03 -2.68 -3.38
CA CYS A 133 4.27 -2.79 -2.64
C CYS A 133 5.35 -1.92 -3.29
N ALA A 134 6.14 -1.25 -2.47
CA ALA A 134 7.37 -0.57 -2.87
C ALA A 134 8.54 -1.11 -2.06
N ASP A 135 9.68 -1.30 -2.72
CA ASP A 135 10.91 -1.68 -2.03
C ASP A 135 11.62 -0.43 -1.56
N ILE A 136 11.92 -0.35 -0.27
CA ILE A 136 12.53 0.82 0.36
C ILE A 136 13.76 0.39 1.16
N THR A 137 14.61 1.34 1.51
CA THR A 137 15.70 1.14 2.47
C THR A 137 15.39 1.94 3.72
N VAL A 138 15.54 1.33 4.89
CA VAL A 138 15.49 2.04 6.16
C VAL A 138 16.91 2.21 6.68
N ASP A 139 17.32 3.46 6.86
CA ASP A 139 18.49 3.85 7.65
C ASP A 139 18.07 3.85 9.11
N GLY A 140 18.23 2.68 9.73
CA GLY A 140 17.68 2.35 11.03
C GLY A 140 18.73 2.16 12.11
N LYS A 141 18.26 1.78 13.30
CA LYS A 141 19.11 1.56 14.46
C LYS A 141 19.61 0.12 14.50
N ILE A 142 20.94 -0.06 14.62
CA ILE A 142 21.53 -1.40 14.79
C ILE A 142 20.94 -2.06 16.05
N GLY A 143 20.43 -3.28 15.90
CA GLY A 143 19.73 -4.01 16.98
C GLY A 143 18.29 -3.53 17.24
N GLY A 144 17.77 -2.63 16.41
CA GLY A 144 16.38 -2.18 16.46
C GLY A 144 15.38 -3.26 16.02
N SER A 145 14.10 -3.01 16.27
CA SER A 145 13.01 -3.89 15.87
C SER A 145 11.74 -3.10 15.54
N ILE A 146 10.86 -3.71 14.74
CA ILE A 146 9.51 -3.20 14.52
C ILE A 146 8.53 -4.21 15.12
N THR A 147 7.67 -3.72 16.01
CA THR A 147 6.59 -4.49 16.61
C THR A 147 5.26 -3.77 16.37
N GLY A 148 4.20 -4.55 16.18
CA GLY A 148 2.88 -4.01 15.86
C GLY A 148 1.94 -5.10 15.37
N PRO A 149 0.68 -4.74 15.08
CA PRO A 149 -0.28 -5.70 14.58
C PRO A 149 0.13 -6.17 13.18
N LYS A 150 -0.17 -7.44 12.88
CA LYS A 150 -0.02 -7.98 11.53
C LYS A 150 -1.02 -7.31 10.59
N ALA A 151 -0.62 -7.08 9.34
CA ALA A 151 -1.52 -6.60 8.31
C ALA A 151 -2.70 -7.56 8.11
N LEU A 152 -3.87 -6.99 7.89
CA LEU A 152 -5.09 -7.70 7.55
C LEU A 152 -5.10 -8.00 6.05
N TYR A 153 -5.63 -9.15 5.66
CA TYR A 153 -5.88 -9.52 4.27
C TYR A 153 -7.36 -9.85 4.10
N ALA A 154 -8.23 -8.90 4.45
CA ALA A 154 -9.67 -9.07 4.27
C ALA A 154 -10.07 -8.88 2.80
N ASN A 155 -11.17 -9.49 2.36
CA ASN A 155 -11.65 -9.49 0.97
C ASN A 155 -10.65 -10.08 -0.06
N THR A 156 -9.62 -10.78 0.41
CA THR A 156 -8.57 -11.39 -0.43
C THR A 156 -7.91 -12.55 0.32
N LEU A 157 -7.08 -13.34 -0.35
CA LEU A 157 -6.17 -14.35 0.27
C LEU A 157 -6.84 -15.29 1.29
N GLY A 158 -8.12 -15.60 1.10
CA GLY A 158 -8.91 -16.44 2.02
C GLY A 158 -9.19 -15.80 3.39
N GLY A 159 -8.94 -14.51 3.56
CA GLY A 159 -9.27 -13.76 4.75
C GLY A 159 -10.76 -13.44 4.87
N PRO A 160 -11.17 -12.78 5.98
CA PRO A 160 -12.56 -12.48 6.24
C PRO A 160 -13.11 -11.48 5.21
N ILE A 161 -14.42 -11.55 4.96
CA ILE A 161 -15.12 -10.55 4.17
C ILE A 161 -15.56 -9.40 5.09
N LEU A 162 -15.18 -8.17 4.74
CA LEU A 162 -15.68 -6.97 5.42
C LEU A 162 -17.02 -6.59 4.80
N PRO A 163 -18.05 -6.29 5.60
CA PRO A 163 -19.31 -5.78 5.07
C PRO A 163 -19.08 -4.42 4.43
N GLU A 164 -20.01 -4.02 3.57
CA GLU A 164 -20.09 -2.61 3.17
C GLU A 164 -20.33 -1.71 4.38
N PHE A 165 -19.91 -0.46 4.26
CA PHE A 165 -20.15 0.57 5.25
C PHE A 165 -20.25 1.93 4.56
N PHE A 166 -21.03 2.85 5.16
CA PHE A 166 -21.47 4.11 4.55
C PHE A 166 -22.50 3.98 3.41
N SER A 167 -23.13 2.82 3.28
CA SER A 167 -24.29 2.61 2.41
C SER A 167 -25.55 3.16 3.11
N ASP A 168 -25.88 4.43 2.84
CA ASP A 168 -27.20 5.02 3.10
C ASP A 168 -27.96 5.19 1.77
#